data_AF-A0A7W3VEJ1-F1
#
_entry.id   AF-A0A7W3VEJ1-F1
#
_cell.length_a   1.000
_cell.length_b   1.000
_cell.length_c   1.000
_cell.angle_alpha   90.00
_cell.angle_beta   90.00
_cell.angle_gamma   90.00
#
_symmetry.space_group_name_H-M   'P 1'
#
loop_
_entity.id
_entity.type
_entity.pdbx_description
1 polymer ?
#
loop_
_entity_poly.entity_id
_entity_poly.type
_entity_poly.pdbx_seq_one_letter_code
_entity_poly.pdbx_strand_id
1 'polypeptide(L)'
;MILKRLLLFFCLIGGLLHAQAQNQVEKVMEVFMEDYNTSNYDQFYHRFSESLQSRVPFNTVEAFFDEMKQNLGSIVNIEYYGLNEDQTPLFKTQFEKDTAIVNFAFDEEANIVGFRILDYVNQEDLRQELSAKSIDDIIYDNAAFLPEEGQLALAIIRNDQVEYYGLKKKGKALIEIDNKKGLFALGTFSSIFTNTILAQAVVDNKVNLWEDINSYYPKTFKDTLSFSFSSLANGSAMLPFFPKITLVPQDIEGKKKTKKDKNSAIGNASIANYLAEDIVLDTLNTRGRFSIFGISVLGDALARAYQQPYASLFQTHILERYGLHSTHLIKPKRTKVVESIGKVELGLDKKANYFDIFLPSTQGYSTVEDLSKYVQAYFKPNHPELDLMQKPTTMITPDDWISLGWRLNFFGPKESLFFHRGIDVAYTNFVSLSPERREGIVVLTNSSDDSVVQLVENLSFQLWSKLVLEDKE
;
A
#
# COMPACT_ATOMS: atom_id res chain seq x y z
N MET A 1 24.31 11.05 0.41
CA MET A 1 23.73 10.33 -0.74
C MET A 1 22.52 9.60 -0.21
N ILE A 2 21.32 10.15 -0.37
CA ILE A 2 20.09 9.58 0.20
C ILE A 2 19.62 8.51 -0.77
N LEU A 3 20.17 7.30 -0.63
CA LEU A 3 19.68 6.14 -1.34
C LEU A 3 18.34 5.72 -0.70
N LYS A 4 17.37 5.41 -1.56
CA LYS A 4 16.01 5.04 -1.20
C LYS A 4 16.04 3.67 -0.51
N ARG A 5 15.78 3.64 0.80
CA ARG A 5 15.60 2.41 1.57
C ARG A 5 14.33 1.69 1.12
N LEU A 6 14.42 0.85 0.09
CA LEU A 6 13.35 -0.09 -0.20
C LEU A 6 13.47 -1.26 0.78
N LEU A 7 12.64 -1.27 1.82
CA LEU A 7 12.59 -2.34 2.81
C LEU A 7 11.85 -3.56 2.23
N LEU A 8 12.61 -4.58 1.84
CA LEU A 8 12.10 -5.90 1.45
C LEU A 8 12.07 -6.81 2.69
N PHE A 9 10.88 -7.21 3.13
CA PHE A 9 10.72 -8.33 4.07
C PHE A 9 10.79 -9.64 3.28
N PHE A 10 11.62 -10.58 3.73
CA PHE A 10 11.59 -11.96 3.23
C PHE A 10 11.46 -12.94 4.39
N CYS A 11 10.49 -13.84 4.27
CA CYS A 11 10.67 -15.21 4.74
C CYS A 11 11.39 -15.99 3.63
N LEU A 12 12.38 -16.80 3.99
CA LEU A 12 13.14 -17.62 3.05
C LEU A 12 12.33 -18.87 2.68
N ILE A 13 11.50 -18.83 1.64
CA ILE A 13 11.10 -20.03 0.89
C ILE A 13 11.12 -19.72 -0.61
N GLY A 14 12.18 -20.19 -1.27
CA GLY A 14 12.43 -19.95 -2.70
C GLY A 14 11.26 -20.32 -3.61
N GLY A 15 10.74 -19.32 -4.32
CA GLY A 15 9.90 -19.51 -5.49
C GLY A 15 10.76 -19.95 -6.69
N LEU A 16 10.32 -21.01 -7.36
CA LEU A 16 10.94 -21.60 -8.53
C LEU A 16 11.02 -20.61 -9.70
N LEU A 17 12.18 -19.98 -9.90
CA LEU A 17 12.64 -19.82 -11.29
C LEU A 17 12.81 -21.23 -11.87
N HIS A 18 12.38 -21.44 -13.11
CA HIS A 18 12.81 -22.64 -13.83
C HIS A 18 14.34 -22.66 -13.76
N ALA A 19 14.94 -23.71 -13.21
CA ALA A 19 16.39 -23.77 -12.94
C ALA A 19 17.25 -23.39 -14.17
N GLN A 20 16.72 -23.60 -15.37
CA GLN A 20 17.32 -23.18 -16.64
C GLN A 20 17.37 -21.66 -16.84
N ALA A 21 16.31 -20.93 -16.52
CA ALA A 21 16.26 -19.47 -16.58
C ALA A 21 17.15 -18.83 -15.51
N GLN A 22 17.17 -19.39 -14.29
CA GLN A 22 18.07 -18.95 -13.23
C GLN A 22 19.55 -19.09 -13.64
N ASN A 23 19.94 -20.25 -14.17
CA ASN A 23 21.30 -20.50 -14.66
C ASN A 23 21.72 -19.55 -15.80
N GLN A 24 20.77 -19.08 -16.63
CA GLN A 24 21.08 -18.10 -17.68
C GLN A 24 21.34 -16.72 -17.10
N VAL A 25 20.53 -16.28 -16.14
CA VAL A 25 20.72 -14.98 -15.48
C VAL A 25 22.01 -14.95 -14.67
N GLU A 26 22.34 -16.03 -13.92
CA GLU A 26 23.58 -16.11 -13.16
C GLU A 26 24.82 -15.94 -14.05
N LYS A 27 24.82 -16.50 -15.27
CA LYS A 27 25.89 -16.28 -16.26
C LYS A 27 25.98 -14.82 -16.74
N VAL A 28 24.85 -14.14 -16.89
CA VAL A 28 24.86 -12.70 -17.22
C VAL A 28 25.49 -11.90 -16.08
N MET A 29 25.27 -12.30 -14.83
CA MET A 29 25.87 -11.66 -13.66
C MET A 29 27.37 -11.93 -13.51
N GLU A 30 27.84 -13.12 -13.89
CA GLU A 30 29.29 -13.40 -13.98
C GLU A 30 29.98 -12.46 -14.98
N VAL A 31 29.37 -12.30 -16.18
CA VAL A 31 29.88 -11.37 -17.20
C VAL A 31 29.82 -9.92 -16.70
N PHE A 32 28.73 -9.52 -16.03
CA PHE A 32 28.63 -8.20 -15.42
C PHE A 32 29.77 -7.93 -14.43
N MET A 33 30.09 -8.89 -13.56
CA MET A 33 31.20 -8.76 -12.62
C MET A 33 32.53 -8.52 -13.33
N GLU A 34 32.81 -9.31 -14.37
CA GLU A 34 34.04 -9.17 -15.18
C GLU A 34 34.12 -7.81 -15.88
N ASP A 35 33.07 -7.44 -16.61
CA ASP A 35 33.03 -6.19 -17.38
C ASP A 35 33.06 -4.97 -16.45
N TYR A 36 32.37 -5.01 -15.31
CA TYR A 36 32.42 -3.95 -14.31
C TYR A 36 33.82 -3.78 -13.72
N ASN A 37 34.47 -4.88 -13.33
CA ASN A 37 35.79 -4.85 -12.72
C ASN A 37 36.89 -4.44 -13.70
N THR A 38 36.74 -4.76 -14.98
CA THR A 38 37.66 -4.36 -16.06
C THR A 38 37.31 -3.01 -16.68
N SER A 39 36.20 -2.38 -16.28
CA SER A 39 35.66 -1.14 -16.87
C SER A 39 35.36 -1.30 -18.37
N ASN A 40 34.98 -2.50 -18.80
CA ASN A 40 34.63 -2.85 -20.16
C ASN A 40 33.12 -2.71 -20.40
N TYR A 41 32.56 -1.53 -20.09
CA TYR A 41 31.10 -1.36 -20.09
C TYR A 41 30.47 -1.43 -21.49
N ASP A 42 31.26 -1.26 -22.56
CA ASP A 42 30.77 -1.35 -23.95
C ASP A 42 30.25 -2.76 -24.26
N GLN A 43 30.99 -3.80 -23.86
CA GLN A 43 30.56 -5.19 -24.01
C GLN A 43 29.30 -5.48 -23.20
N PHE A 44 29.23 -4.97 -21.98
CA PHE A 44 28.06 -5.12 -21.14
C PHE A 44 26.83 -4.37 -21.69
N TYR A 45 27.02 -3.18 -22.25
CA TYR A 45 25.96 -2.36 -22.84
C TYR A 45 25.26 -3.08 -24.02
N HIS A 46 25.99 -3.91 -24.76
CA HIS A 46 25.40 -4.74 -25.82
C HIS A 46 24.43 -5.82 -25.30
N ARG A 47 24.39 -6.09 -23.99
CA ARG A 47 23.38 -6.95 -23.35
C ARG A 47 22.09 -6.22 -23.03
N PHE A 48 22.05 -4.89 -23.15
CA PHE A 48 20.82 -4.14 -22.96
C PHE A 48 19.89 -4.37 -24.15
N SER A 49 18.59 -4.45 -23.91
CA SER A 49 17.63 -4.54 -25.01
C SER A 49 17.66 -3.28 -25.87
N GLU A 50 17.29 -3.39 -27.15
CA GLU A 50 17.24 -2.24 -28.07
C GLU A 50 16.37 -1.09 -27.51
N SER A 51 15.27 -1.45 -26.84
CA SER A 51 14.40 -0.49 -26.16
C SER A 51 15.09 0.24 -25.01
N LEU A 52 15.97 -0.43 -24.25
CA LEU A 52 16.73 0.22 -23.19
C LEU A 52 17.85 1.09 -23.78
N GLN A 53 18.60 0.58 -24.76
CA GLN A 53 19.67 1.33 -25.44
C GLN A 53 19.16 2.63 -26.09
N SER A 54 17.95 2.61 -26.66
CA SER A 54 17.34 3.81 -27.25
C SER A 54 16.94 4.89 -26.21
N ARG A 55 16.72 4.49 -24.95
CA ARG A 55 16.32 5.39 -23.86
C ARG A 55 17.49 5.83 -22.99
N VAL A 56 18.53 5.00 -22.88
CA VAL A 56 19.69 5.22 -22.01
C VAL A 56 20.96 5.06 -22.85
N PRO A 57 21.53 6.15 -23.38
CA PRO A 57 22.72 6.08 -24.21
C PRO A 57 23.97 5.59 -23.44
N PHE A 58 24.92 4.98 -24.15
CA PHE A 58 26.13 4.36 -23.58
C PHE A 58 26.88 5.27 -22.60
N ASN A 59 27.11 6.54 -22.94
CA ASN A 59 27.82 7.50 -22.08
C ASN A 59 27.15 7.72 -20.71
N THR A 60 25.83 7.53 -20.62
CA THR A 60 25.08 7.61 -19.35
C THR A 60 25.34 6.37 -18.49
N VAL A 61 25.43 5.20 -19.14
CA VAL A 61 25.72 3.92 -18.48
C VAL A 61 27.17 3.88 -18.00
N GLU A 62 28.12 4.32 -18.82
CA GLU A 62 29.53 4.44 -18.48
C GLU A 62 29.72 5.37 -17.26
N ALA A 63 29.16 6.58 -17.29
CA ALA A 63 29.25 7.51 -16.17
C ALA A 63 28.64 6.95 -14.89
N PHE A 64 27.49 6.25 -14.98
CA PHE A 64 26.86 5.62 -13.84
C PHE A 64 27.75 4.53 -13.21
N PHE A 65 28.30 3.62 -14.02
CA PHE A 65 29.13 2.53 -13.50
C PHE A 65 30.49 3.03 -12.99
N ASP A 66 31.06 4.06 -13.60
CA ASP A 66 32.25 4.71 -13.07
C ASP A 66 32.00 5.38 -11.73
N GLU A 67 30.90 6.12 -11.57
CA GLU A 67 30.51 6.69 -10.28
C GLU A 67 30.30 5.56 -9.25
N MET A 68 29.61 4.49 -9.64
CA MET A 68 29.40 3.33 -8.79
C MET A 68 30.73 2.71 -8.34
N LYS A 69 31.70 2.54 -9.25
CA LYS A 69 33.02 1.96 -8.97
C LYS A 69 33.89 2.88 -8.13
N GLN A 70 33.79 4.19 -8.34
CA GLN A 70 34.44 5.16 -7.47
C GLN A 70 33.91 5.08 -6.03
N ASN A 71 32.60 4.92 -5.86
CA ASN A 71 31.94 4.91 -4.55
C ASN A 71 32.04 3.56 -3.82
N LEU A 72 31.85 2.44 -4.53
CA LEU A 72 31.75 1.10 -3.95
C LEU A 72 33.02 0.25 -4.15
N GLY A 73 33.87 0.60 -5.13
CA GLY A 73 35.05 -0.17 -5.50
C GLY A 73 34.73 -1.31 -6.47
N SER A 74 35.70 -2.21 -6.68
CA SER A 74 35.50 -3.41 -7.51
C SER A 74 34.49 -4.37 -6.86
N ILE A 75 33.79 -5.16 -7.67
CA ILE A 75 32.97 -6.27 -7.20
C ILE A 75 33.90 -7.42 -6.76
N VAL A 76 33.72 -7.87 -5.52
CA VAL A 76 34.43 -9.00 -4.92
C VAL A 76 33.64 -10.29 -5.12
N ASN A 77 32.31 -10.24 -4.95
CA ASN A 77 31.44 -11.40 -5.09
C ASN A 77 30.01 -10.99 -5.50
N ILE A 78 29.31 -11.85 -6.24
CA ILE A 78 27.89 -11.73 -6.54
C ILE A 78 27.21 -13.06 -6.23
N GLU A 79 26.16 -13.02 -5.42
CA GLU A 79 25.34 -14.21 -5.13
C GLU A 79 23.85 -13.91 -5.37
N TYR A 80 23.12 -14.90 -5.86
CA TYR A 80 21.67 -14.80 -5.98
C TYR A 80 21.04 -14.62 -4.59
N TYR A 81 20.24 -13.56 -4.43
CA TYR A 81 19.67 -13.16 -3.14
C TYR A 81 18.16 -13.46 -3.04
N GLY A 82 17.43 -13.44 -4.16
CA GLY A 82 16.00 -13.71 -4.19
C GLY A 82 15.30 -13.03 -5.38
N LEU A 83 13.98 -12.89 -5.30
CA LEU A 83 13.15 -12.19 -6.29
C LEU A 83 12.45 -11.01 -5.64
N ASN A 84 12.40 -9.85 -6.29
CA ASN A 84 11.62 -8.73 -5.77
C ASN A 84 10.10 -8.90 -6.02
N GLU A 85 9.34 -7.90 -5.58
CA GLU A 85 7.88 -7.87 -5.74
C GLU A 85 7.41 -8.18 -7.18
N ASP A 86 8.14 -7.74 -8.21
CA ASP A 86 7.80 -7.93 -9.63
C ASP A 86 8.43 -9.20 -10.24
N GLN A 87 8.84 -10.16 -9.41
CA GLN A 87 9.49 -11.41 -9.82
C GLN A 87 10.83 -11.22 -10.55
N THR A 88 11.50 -10.07 -10.36
CA THR A 88 12.83 -9.86 -10.94
C THR A 88 13.94 -10.24 -9.96
N PRO A 89 15.03 -10.87 -10.43
CA PRO A 89 16.07 -11.39 -9.58
C PRO A 89 16.90 -10.29 -8.90
N LEU A 90 17.18 -10.52 -7.63
CA LEU A 90 18.01 -9.71 -6.76
C LEU A 90 19.33 -10.43 -6.55
N PHE A 91 20.43 -9.70 -6.70
CA PHE A 91 21.78 -10.22 -6.46
C PHE A 91 22.42 -9.44 -5.35
N LYS A 92 22.85 -10.14 -4.29
CA LYS A 92 23.66 -9.54 -3.25
C LYS A 92 25.08 -9.45 -3.78
N THR A 93 25.56 -8.21 -3.91
CA THR A 93 26.85 -7.90 -4.49
C THR A 93 27.73 -7.27 -3.44
N GLN A 94 28.80 -7.98 -3.11
CA GLN A 94 29.85 -7.48 -2.25
C GLN A 94 30.85 -6.70 -3.10
N PHE A 95 31.01 -5.42 -2.81
CA PHE A 95 32.06 -4.59 -3.37
C PHE A 95 33.21 -4.45 -2.36
N GLU A 96 34.33 -3.86 -2.78
CA GLU A 96 35.49 -3.63 -1.90
C GLU A 96 35.17 -2.72 -0.71
N LYS A 97 34.22 -1.78 -0.86
CA LYS A 97 33.90 -0.76 0.16
C LYS A 97 32.57 -0.99 0.87
N ASP A 98 31.61 -1.66 0.24
CA ASP A 98 30.27 -1.88 0.79
C ASP A 98 29.57 -3.08 0.14
N THR A 99 28.40 -3.47 0.66
CA THR A 99 27.52 -4.47 0.05
C THR A 99 26.23 -3.81 -0.41
N ALA A 100 25.75 -4.15 -1.60
CA ALA A 100 24.47 -3.67 -2.12
C ALA A 100 23.70 -4.80 -2.81
N ILE A 101 22.42 -4.58 -3.08
CA ILE A 101 21.63 -5.45 -3.95
C ILE A 101 21.63 -4.87 -5.36
N VAL A 102 22.23 -5.60 -6.30
CA VAL A 102 22.14 -5.32 -7.73
C VAL A 102 20.88 -6.03 -8.26
N ASN A 103 19.94 -5.27 -8.82
CA ASN A 103 18.71 -5.79 -9.40
C ASN A 103 18.64 -5.45 -10.88
N PHE A 104 18.72 -6.48 -11.72
CA PHE A 104 18.50 -6.39 -13.16
C PHE A 104 17.14 -7.00 -13.53
N ALA A 105 16.42 -6.31 -14.41
CA ALA A 105 15.24 -6.85 -15.06
C ALA A 105 15.62 -7.38 -16.45
N PHE A 106 15.08 -8.54 -16.80
CA PHE A 106 15.41 -9.27 -18.03
C PHE A 106 14.15 -9.50 -18.89
N ASP A 107 14.30 -9.51 -20.22
CA ASP A 107 13.29 -10.04 -21.13
C ASP A 107 13.39 -11.57 -21.28
N GLU A 108 12.54 -12.16 -22.14
CA GLU A 108 12.49 -13.61 -22.37
C GLU A 108 13.78 -14.17 -22.98
N GLU A 109 14.54 -13.33 -23.69
CA GLU A 109 15.84 -13.63 -24.28
C GLU A 109 17.03 -13.34 -23.34
N ALA A 110 16.76 -12.98 -22.08
CA ALA A 110 17.74 -12.59 -21.07
C ALA A 110 18.57 -11.34 -21.41
N ASN A 111 18.05 -10.43 -22.24
CA ASN A 111 18.60 -9.09 -22.36
C ASN A 111 18.14 -8.22 -21.18
N ILE A 112 18.97 -7.26 -20.81
CA ILE A 112 18.69 -6.35 -19.71
C ILE A 112 17.73 -5.26 -20.19
N VAL A 113 16.56 -5.20 -19.56
CA VAL A 113 15.52 -4.18 -19.85
C VAL A 113 15.45 -3.08 -18.79
N GLY A 114 16.16 -3.25 -17.67
CA GLY A 114 16.33 -2.25 -16.63
C GLY A 114 17.33 -2.69 -15.56
N PHE A 115 17.86 -1.72 -14.81
CA PHE A 115 18.78 -1.98 -13.70
C PHE A 115 18.57 -0.97 -12.58
N ARG A 116 18.87 -1.38 -11.34
CA ARG A 116 18.95 -0.50 -10.17
C ARG A 116 19.85 -1.11 -9.08
N ILE A 117 20.39 -0.23 -8.25
CA ILE A 117 21.10 -0.58 -7.01
C ILE A 117 20.17 -0.29 -5.84
N LEU A 118 20.05 -1.24 -4.91
CA LEU A 118 19.32 -1.09 -3.66
C LEU A 118 20.30 -1.31 -2.49
N ASP A 119 20.02 -0.68 -1.35
CA ASP A 119 20.81 -0.90 -0.14
C ASP A 119 20.69 -2.36 0.31
N TYR A 120 21.81 -2.99 0.66
CA TYR A 120 21.77 -4.26 1.38
C TYR A 120 21.65 -3.98 2.87
N VAL A 121 20.68 -4.61 3.52
CA VAL A 121 20.50 -4.51 4.97
C VAL A 121 20.95 -5.81 5.62
N ASN A 122 22.08 -5.77 6.33
CA ASN A 122 22.50 -6.87 7.19
C ASN A 122 21.56 -6.95 8.39
N GLN A 123 20.89 -8.09 8.54
CA GLN A 123 19.89 -8.29 9.60
C GLN A 123 20.49 -8.25 11.01
N GLU A 124 21.73 -8.70 11.19
CA GLU A 124 22.39 -8.69 12.50
C GLU A 124 22.82 -7.28 12.90
N ASP A 125 23.36 -6.50 11.96
CA ASP A 125 23.72 -5.10 12.21
C ASP A 125 22.45 -4.27 12.51
N LEU A 126 21.38 -4.47 11.72
CA LEU A 126 20.09 -3.84 11.96
C LEU A 126 19.54 -4.20 13.34
N ARG A 127 19.63 -5.48 13.73
CA ARG A 127 19.20 -5.96 15.04
C ARG A 127 19.96 -5.25 16.16
N GLN A 128 21.29 -5.18 16.07
CA GLN A 128 22.12 -4.50 17.06
C GLN A 128 21.81 -2.99 17.14
N GLU A 129 21.66 -2.31 16.00
CA GLU A 129 21.29 -0.90 15.94
C GLU A 129 19.94 -0.65 16.63
N LEU A 130 18.92 -1.43 16.27
CA LEU A 130 17.56 -1.25 16.82
C LEU A 130 17.45 -1.67 18.29
N SER A 131 18.18 -2.71 18.72
CA SER A 131 18.26 -3.08 20.14
C SER A 131 18.81 -1.92 20.98
N ALA A 132 19.79 -1.18 20.47
CA ALA A 132 20.41 -0.05 21.19
C ALA A 132 19.55 1.22 21.24
N LYS A 133 18.62 1.42 20.29
CA LYS A 133 17.75 2.60 20.25
C LYS A 133 16.55 2.48 21.18
N SER A 134 16.14 3.59 21.80
CA SER A 134 14.83 3.66 22.46
C SER A 134 13.70 3.80 21.43
N ILE A 135 12.46 3.53 21.85
CA ILE A 135 11.27 3.79 21.03
C ILE A 135 11.19 5.28 20.65
N ASP A 136 11.50 6.17 21.59
CA ASP A 136 11.51 7.61 21.35
C ASP A 136 12.55 7.99 20.27
N ASP A 137 13.77 7.47 20.36
CA ASP A 137 14.81 7.74 19.33
C ASP A 137 14.34 7.31 17.93
N ILE A 138 13.72 6.14 17.81
CA ILE A 138 13.14 5.65 16.55
C ILE A 138 12.07 6.62 16.03
N ILE A 139 11.17 7.09 16.90
CA ILE A 139 10.11 8.02 16.52
C ILE A 139 10.71 9.37 16.06
N TYR A 140 11.64 9.93 16.82
CA TYR A 140 12.25 11.23 16.53
C TYR A 140 13.14 11.20 15.28
N ASP A 141 13.92 10.14 15.08
CA ASP A 141 14.75 9.93 13.88
C ASP A 141 13.89 9.91 12.61
N ASN A 142 12.76 9.20 12.63
CA ASN A 142 11.85 9.14 11.49
C ASN A 142 11.08 10.45 11.32
N ALA A 143 10.56 11.04 12.40
CA ALA A 143 9.82 12.30 12.35
C ALA A 143 10.67 13.46 11.80
N ALA A 144 12.01 13.36 11.85
CA ALA A 144 12.91 14.35 11.28
C ALA A 144 12.67 14.60 9.77
N PHE A 145 12.15 13.60 9.04
CA PHE A 145 11.83 13.64 7.60
C PHE A 145 10.45 14.26 7.28
N LEU A 146 9.70 14.71 8.29
CA LEU A 146 8.49 15.51 8.07
C LEU A 146 8.83 16.82 7.34
N PRO A 147 7.99 17.27 6.38
CA PRO A 147 8.13 18.59 5.75
C PRO A 147 7.81 19.70 6.75
N GLU A 148 8.10 20.95 6.39
CA GLU A 148 7.75 22.12 7.21
C GLU A 148 6.25 22.14 7.54
N GLU A 149 5.91 22.40 8.81
CA GLU A 149 4.56 22.31 9.37
C GLU A 149 3.94 20.90 9.38
N GLY A 150 4.69 19.88 8.93
CA GLY A 150 4.32 18.47 8.92
C GLY A 150 4.01 17.95 10.31
N GLN A 151 2.94 17.17 10.42
CA GLN A 151 2.46 16.56 11.66
C GLN A 151 2.43 15.05 11.52
N LEU A 152 2.82 14.38 12.61
CA LEU A 152 2.68 12.95 12.82
C LEU A 152 1.83 12.71 14.06
N ALA A 153 0.82 11.87 13.93
CA ALA A 153 0.07 11.29 15.04
C ALA A 153 0.30 9.78 15.02
N LEU A 154 0.88 9.24 16.09
CA LEU A 154 1.25 7.84 16.23
C LEU A 154 0.54 7.24 17.45
N ALA A 155 0.09 6.00 17.32
CA ALA A 155 -0.28 5.15 18.44
C ALA A 155 0.50 3.85 18.39
N ILE A 156 1.06 3.47 19.53
CA ILE A 156 1.61 2.14 19.79
C ILE A 156 0.64 1.45 20.74
N ILE A 157 0.13 0.30 20.34
CA ILE A 157 -0.94 -0.43 21.02
C ILE A 157 -0.37 -1.75 21.51
N ARG A 158 -0.52 -2.03 22.80
CA ARG A 158 -0.17 -3.31 23.42
C ARG A 158 -1.32 -3.76 24.32
N ASN A 159 -1.99 -4.84 23.93
CA ASN A 159 -3.24 -5.30 24.55
C ASN A 159 -4.27 -4.15 24.61
N ASP A 160 -4.72 -3.79 25.82
CA ASP A 160 -5.68 -2.71 26.05
C ASP A 160 -5.00 -1.32 26.23
N GLN A 161 -3.67 -1.27 26.34
CA GLN A 161 -2.92 -0.03 26.52
C GLN A 161 -2.59 0.62 25.17
N VAL A 162 -2.69 1.95 25.13
CA VAL A 162 -2.34 2.75 23.94
C VAL A 162 -1.47 3.92 24.37
N GLU A 163 -0.29 4.01 23.77
CA GLU A 163 0.63 5.12 23.92
C GLU A 163 0.54 6.02 22.69
N TYR A 164 0.27 7.32 22.88
CA TYR A 164 0.08 8.28 21.81
C TYR A 164 1.24 9.25 21.72
N TYR A 165 1.73 9.46 20.51
CA TYR A 165 2.79 10.42 20.20
C TYR A 165 2.29 11.40 19.14
N GLY A 166 2.51 12.68 19.37
CA GLY A 166 2.18 13.73 18.41
C GLY A 166 3.37 14.64 18.19
N LEU A 167 3.85 14.75 16.95
CA LEU A 167 4.99 15.58 16.59
C LEU A 167 4.63 16.54 15.47
N LYS A 168 5.19 17.75 15.51
CA LYS A 168 5.11 18.74 14.44
C LYS A 168 6.48 19.31 14.09
N LYS A 169 6.79 19.38 12.80
CA LYS A 169 7.99 20.04 12.28
C LYS A 169 7.79 21.56 12.25
N LYS A 170 8.76 22.30 12.81
CA LYS A 170 8.89 23.77 12.65
C LYS A 170 10.34 24.15 12.43
N GLY A 171 10.68 24.58 11.22
CA GLY A 171 12.05 24.74 10.78
C GLY A 171 12.85 23.44 10.98
N LYS A 172 13.96 23.52 11.71
CA LYS A 172 14.78 22.34 12.04
C LYS A 172 14.29 21.56 13.26
N ALA A 173 13.36 22.12 14.04
CA ALA A 173 12.90 21.54 15.30
C ALA A 173 11.70 20.60 15.09
N LEU A 174 11.63 19.58 15.94
CA LEU A 174 10.42 18.79 16.17
C LEU A 174 9.81 19.24 17.50
N ILE A 175 8.51 19.48 17.50
CA ILE A 175 7.76 19.95 18.66
C ILE A 175 6.70 18.90 18.99
N GLU A 176 6.66 18.47 20.24
CA GLU A 176 5.58 17.63 20.75
C GLU A 176 4.26 18.40 20.79
N ILE A 177 3.19 17.76 20.32
CA ILE A 177 1.83 18.28 20.29
C ILE A 177 0.83 17.20 20.69
N ASP A 178 -0.27 17.57 21.36
CA ASP A 178 -1.40 16.64 21.54
C ASP A 178 -2.31 16.69 20.31
N ASN A 179 -2.09 15.78 19.37
CA ASN A 179 -2.88 15.64 18.16
C ASN A 179 -3.61 14.29 18.07
N LYS A 180 -3.76 13.55 19.18
CA LYS A 180 -4.40 12.22 19.14
C LYS A 180 -5.88 12.27 18.73
N LYS A 181 -6.52 13.43 18.92
CA LYS A 181 -7.89 13.78 18.46
C LYS A 181 -7.89 14.62 17.19
N GLY A 182 -6.72 14.85 16.60
CA GLY A 182 -6.56 15.52 15.31
C GLY A 182 -7.20 14.68 14.21
N LEU A 183 -8.00 15.32 13.37
CA LEU A 183 -8.73 14.65 12.31
C LEU A 183 -7.89 14.66 11.03
N PHE A 184 -7.46 13.49 10.55
CA PHE A 184 -6.67 13.29 9.33
C PHE A 184 -7.52 12.61 8.25
N ALA A 185 -7.25 12.87 6.97
CA ALA A 185 -7.90 12.14 5.90
C ALA A 185 -7.36 10.70 5.83
N LEU A 186 -8.24 9.74 5.59
CA LEU A 186 -7.88 8.32 5.58
C LEU A 186 -7.30 7.86 4.23
N GLY A 187 -7.62 8.57 3.14
CA GLY A 187 -7.26 8.13 1.79
C GLY A 187 -7.71 6.70 1.54
N THR A 188 -6.87 5.92 0.87
CA THR A 188 -7.16 4.51 0.55
C THR A 188 -7.36 3.59 1.76
N PHE A 189 -7.03 4.00 2.99
CA PHE A 189 -7.34 3.20 4.19
C PHE A 189 -8.85 2.96 4.36
N SER A 190 -9.70 3.84 3.84
CA SER A 190 -11.15 3.63 3.82
C SER A 190 -11.58 2.34 3.11
N SER A 191 -10.74 1.79 2.23
CA SER A 191 -10.97 0.47 1.64
C SER A 191 -11.02 -0.67 2.67
N ILE A 192 -10.25 -0.57 3.77
CA ILE A 192 -10.30 -1.54 4.87
C ILE A 192 -11.68 -1.54 5.53
N PHE A 193 -12.29 -0.38 5.70
CA PHE A 193 -13.66 -0.28 6.21
C PHE A 193 -14.68 -0.88 5.25
N THR A 194 -14.56 -0.62 3.94
CA THR A 194 -15.42 -1.26 2.93
C THR A 194 -15.27 -2.78 2.92
N ASN A 195 -14.05 -3.29 3.02
CA ASN A 195 -13.78 -4.72 3.11
C ASN A 195 -14.32 -5.33 4.42
N THR A 196 -14.34 -4.56 5.51
CA THR A 196 -14.96 -4.98 6.76
C THR A 196 -16.49 -5.08 6.63
N ILE A 197 -17.12 -4.17 5.88
CA ILE A 197 -18.54 -4.28 5.53
C ILE A 197 -18.79 -5.52 4.68
N LEU A 198 -17.90 -5.86 3.73
CA LEU A 198 -17.97 -7.11 2.98
C LEU A 198 -17.87 -8.32 3.91
N ALA A 199 -16.89 -8.36 4.80
CA ALA A 199 -16.72 -9.45 5.74
C ALA A 199 -17.97 -9.63 6.62
N GLN A 200 -18.56 -8.52 7.07
CA GLN A 200 -19.83 -8.53 7.80
C GLN A 200 -20.99 -9.06 6.93
N ALA A 201 -21.06 -8.69 5.65
CA ALA A 201 -22.07 -9.19 4.71
C ALA A 201 -22.01 -10.72 4.55
N VAL A 202 -20.81 -11.29 4.58
CA VAL A 202 -20.60 -12.75 4.55
C VAL A 202 -21.07 -13.38 5.84
N VAL A 203 -20.70 -12.81 7.00
CA VAL A 203 -21.18 -13.27 8.32
C VAL A 203 -22.72 -13.23 8.40
N ASP A 204 -23.33 -12.19 7.83
CA ASP A 204 -24.79 -12.00 7.80
C ASP A 204 -25.47 -12.86 6.71
N ASN A 205 -24.73 -13.71 5.99
CA ASN A 205 -25.20 -14.52 4.86
C ASN A 205 -25.92 -13.70 3.77
N LYS A 206 -25.52 -12.44 3.58
CA LYS A 206 -26.03 -11.56 2.53
C LYS A 206 -25.36 -11.80 1.20
N VAL A 207 -24.07 -12.16 1.24
CA VAL A 207 -23.24 -12.41 0.08
C VAL A 207 -22.26 -13.55 0.36
N ASN A 208 -21.68 -14.11 -0.70
CA ASN A 208 -20.52 -15.00 -0.60
C ASN A 208 -19.27 -14.32 -1.20
N LEU A 209 -18.09 -14.55 -0.63
CA LEU A 209 -16.86 -13.89 -1.13
C LEU A 209 -16.57 -14.17 -2.62
N TRP A 210 -16.85 -15.40 -3.07
CA TRP A 210 -16.49 -15.85 -4.41
C TRP A 210 -17.64 -15.80 -5.41
N GLU A 211 -18.82 -15.35 -4.98
CA GLU A 211 -19.91 -15.13 -5.93
C GLU A 211 -19.73 -13.82 -6.69
N ASP A 212 -20.27 -13.80 -7.89
CA ASP A 212 -20.20 -12.65 -8.76
C ASP A 212 -21.18 -11.55 -8.35
N ILE A 213 -20.74 -10.30 -8.42
CA ILE A 213 -21.57 -9.12 -8.10
C ILE A 213 -22.65 -8.87 -9.15
N ASN A 214 -22.57 -9.51 -10.31
CA ASN A 214 -23.38 -9.22 -11.49
C ASN A 214 -24.89 -9.32 -11.21
N SER A 215 -25.32 -10.28 -10.38
CA SER A 215 -26.73 -10.49 -10.04
C SER A 215 -27.35 -9.33 -9.28
N TYR A 216 -26.54 -8.49 -8.63
CA TYR A 216 -26.98 -7.31 -7.90
C TYR A 216 -27.20 -6.11 -8.82
N TYR A 217 -26.69 -6.13 -10.06
CA TYR A 217 -26.75 -5.00 -11.00
C TYR A 217 -27.94 -5.08 -11.96
N PRO A 218 -28.52 -3.93 -12.34
CA PRO A 218 -29.70 -3.90 -13.22
C PRO A 218 -29.36 -4.13 -14.71
N LYS A 219 -28.10 -4.01 -15.10
CA LYS A 219 -27.61 -4.20 -16.47
C LYS A 219 -26.50 -5.25 -16.47
N THR A 220 -26.47 -6.07 -17.52
CA THR A 220 -25.33 -6.95 -17.79
C THR A 220 -24.07 -6.11 -18.03
N PHE A 221 -22.94 -6.55 -17.48
CA PHE A 221 -21.67 -5.89 -17.73
C PHE A 221 -21.21 -6.10 -19.17
N LYS A 222 -20.43 -5.15 -19.66
CA LYS A 222 -19.86 -5.17 -21.00
C LYS A 222 -19.12 -6.48 -21.24
N ASP A 223 -19.24 -7.03 -22.45
CA ASP A 223 -18.56 -8.26 -22.88
C ASP A 223 -18.79 -9.46 -21.95
N THR A 224 -19.92 -9.46 -21.21
CA THR A 224 -20.27 -10.49 -20.20
C THR A 224 -19.22 -10.64 -19.08
N LEU A 225 -18.46 -9.59 -18.81
CA LEU A 225 -17.49 -9.55 -17.71
C LEU A 225 -18.17 -9.85 -16.38
N SER A 226 -17.42 -10.52 -15.49
CA SER A 226 -17.90 -10.89 -14.16
C SER A 226 -16.82 -10.63 -13.12
N PHE A 227 -17.23 -10.16 -11.95
CA PHE A 227 -16.32 -9.87 -10.84
C PHE A 227 -16.88 -10.44 -9.55
N SER A 228 -16.07 -11.16 -8.79
CA SER A 228 -16.46 -11.61 -7.45
C SER A 228 -16.21 -10.53 -6.41
N PHE A 229 -16.91 -10.60 -5.28
CA PHE A 229 -16.64 -9.70 -4.15
C PHE A 229 -15.17 -9.77 -3.71
N SER A 230 -14.59 -10.97 -3.67
CA SER A 230 -13.20 -11.23 -3.32
C SER A 230 -12.23 -10.56 -4.30
N SER A 231 -12.48 -10.67 -5.61
CA SER A 231 -11.56 -10.10 -6.61
C SER A 231 -11.53 -8.57 -6.59
N LEU A 232 -12.64 -7.94 -6.20
CA LEU A 232 -12.71 -6.50 -5.95
C LEU A 232 -11.98 -6.10 -4.65
N ALA A 233 -12.21 -6.86 -3.57
CA ALA A 233 -11.65 -6.57 -2.25
C ALA A 233 -10.12 -6.70 -2.19
N ASN A 234 -9.56 -7.64 -2.96
CA ASN A 234 -8.12 -7.91 -2.99
C ASN A 234 -7.40 -7.34 -4.22
N GLY A 235 -8.12 -6.63 -5.10
CA GLY A 235 -7.55 -5.98 -6.28
C GLY A 235 -7.15 -6.92 -7.43
N SER A 236 -7.64 -8.16 -7.46
CA SER A 236 -7.40 -9.10 -8.58
C SER A 236 -8.40 -8.98 -9.74
N ALA A 237 -9.43 -8.14 -9.63
CA ALA A 237 -10.46 -7.93 -10.66
C ALA A 237 -9.96 -7.25 -11.96
N MET A 238 -8.70 -6.81 -12.01
CA MET A 238 -8.08 -6.11 -13.15
C MET A 238 -8.84 -4.83 -13.59
N LEU A 239 -9.61 -4.24 -12.67
CA LEU A 239 -10.26 -2.96 -12.89
C LEU A 239 -9.23 -1.82 -12.86
N PRO A 240 -9.41 -0.78 -13.70
CA PRO A 240 -8.47 0.34 -13.79
C PRO A 240 -8.34 1.07 -12.46
N PHE A 241 -7.19 1.70 -12.21
CA PHE A 241 -6.95 2.47 -10.98
C PHE A 241 -8.02 3.55 -10.77
N PHE A 242 -8.27 4.35 -11.80
CA PHE A 242 -9.41 5.26 -11.91
C PHE A 242 -10.25 4.90 -13.13
N PRO A 243 -11.58 5.04 -13.05
CA PRO A 243 -12.43 4.75 -14.19
C PRO A 243 -12.37 5.92 -15.19
N LYS A 244 -12.38 5.62 -16.49
CA LYS A 244 -12.47 6.63 -17.56
C LYS A 244 -13.91 7.11 -17.75
N ILE A 245 -14.57 7.50 -16.67
CA ILE A 245 -16.02 7.79 -16.69
C ILE A 245 -16.26 9.05 -17.50
N THR A 246 -16.93 8.91 -18.64
CA THR A 246 -17.73 9.99 -19.20
C THR A 246 -18.99 10.06 -18.36
N LEU A 247 -19.30 11.19 -17.73
CA LEU A 247 -20.55 11.33 -16.98
C LEU A 247 -21.72 10.99 -17.91
N VAL A 248 -22.46 9.91 -17.63
CA VAL A 248 -23.80 9.74 -18.17
C VAL A 248 -24.66 10.83 -17.52
N PRO A 249 -25.17 11.82 -18.27
CA PRO A 249 -26.10 12.79 -17.73
C PRO A 249 -27.46 12.11 -17.64
N GLN A 250 -27.67 11.27 -16.64
CA GLN A 250 -29.01 10.77 -16.30
C GLN A 250 -29.31 11.14 -14.86
N ASP A 251 -29.68 12.42 -14.71
CA ASP A 251 -30.79 12.91 -13.87
C ASP A 251 -30.74 14.45 -13.77
N ILE A 252 -30.59 15.14 -14.90
CA ILE A 252 -31.12 16.50 -15.06
C ILE A 252 -32.45 16.39 -15.84
N GLU A 253 -33.31 15.44 -15.47
CA GLU A 253 -34.75 15.67 -15.62
C GLU A 253 -35.21 16.54 -14.45
N GLY A 254 -35.03 17.86 -14.62
CA GLY A 254 -35.89 18.89 -14.03
C GLY A 254 -36.00 19.04 -12.49
N LYS A 255 -35.39 18.18 -11.67
CA LYS A 255 -35.48 18.31 -10.20
C LYS A 255 -34.10 18.56 -9.59
N LYS A 256 -33.96 19.73 -8.95
CA LYS A 256 -32.84 20.01 -8.03
C LYS A 256 -32.88 18.95 -6.92
N LYS A 257 -32.07 17.89 -7.03
CA LYS A 257 -31.88 16.91 -5.94
C LYS A 257 -31.42 17.68 -4.69
N THR A 258 -32.16 17.55 -3.60
CA THR A 258 -31.74 18.12 -2.31
C THR A 258 -30.55 17.31 -1.78
N LYS A 259 -29.76 17.86 -0.84
CA LYS A 259 -28.66 17.08 -0.20
C LYS A 259 -29.16 15.80 0.48
N LYS A 260 -30.45 15.73 0.84
CA LYS A 260 -31.09 14.57 1.45
C LYS A 260 -31.29 13.42 0.44
N ASP A 261 -31.51 13.75 -0.84
CA ASP A 261 -31.77 12.77 -1.91
C ASP A 261 -30.48 12.12 -2.45
N LYS A 262 -29.32 12.75 -2.25
CA LYS A 262 -28.02 12.21 -2.70
C LYS A 262 -27.54 11.04 -1.83
N ASN A 263 -27.78 11.10 -0.52
CA ASN A 263 -27.29 10.09 0.44
C ASN A 263 -28.26 8.91 0.63
N SER A 264 -29.41 8.90 -0.07
CA SER A 264 -30.44 7.87 0.06
C SER A 264 -30.45 6.87 -1.10
N ALA A 265 -29.60 7.02 -2.11
CA ALA A 265 -29.55 6.08 -3.22
C ALA A 265 -28.89 4.76 -2.78
N ILE A 266 -29.56 3.63 -3.06
CA ILE A 266 -29.08 2.26 -2.81
C ILE A 266 -27.95 1.88 -3.79
N GLY A 267 -27.56 2.79 -4.68
CA GLY A 267 -26.54 2.58 -5.67
C GLY A 267 -26.16 3.81 -6.49
N ASN A 268 -25.05 3.70 -7.22
CA ASN A 268 -24.53 4.69 -8.13
C ASN A 268 -24.78 4.29 -9.59
N ALA A 269 -25.66 5.04 -10.26
CA ALA A 269 -26.01 4.78 -11.66
C ALA A 269 -24.81 4.94 -12.61
N SER A 270 -23.88 5.86 -12.32
CA SER A 270 -22.69 6.05 -13.15
C SER A 270 -21.76 4.85 -13.10
N ILE A 271 -21.60 4.20 -11.93
CA ILE A 271 -20.84 2.95 -11.80
C ILE A 271 -21.52 1.85 -12.63
N ALA A 272 -22.84 1.67 -12.46
CA ALA A 272 -23.59 0.64 -13.18
C ALA A 272 -23.52 0.82 -14.72
N ASN A 273 -23.64 2.06 -15.20
CA ASN A 273 -23.52 2.35 -16.63
C ASN A 273 -22.09 2.14 -17.13
N TYR A 274 -21.07 2.58 -16.37
CA TYR A 274 -19.68 2.37 -16.75
C TYR A 274 -19.34 0.89 -16.88
N LEU A 275 -19.77 0.04 -15.93
CA LEU A 275 -19.58 -1.41 -15.99
C LEU A 275 -20.33 -2.07 -17.17
N ALA A 276 -21.46 -1.50 -17.60
CA ALA A 276 -22.26 -2.03 -18.70
C ALA A 276 -21.75 -1.63 -20.09
N GLU A 277 -21.17 -0.43 -20.23
CA GLU A 277 -20.96 0.20 -21.54
C GLU A 277 -19.47 0.54 -21.80
N ASP A 278 -18.76 1.05 -20.79
CA ASP A 278 -17.48 1.73 -20.98
C ASP A 278 -16.27 1.02 -20.38
N ILE A 279 -16.48 0.00 -19.52
CA ILE A 279 -15.41 -0.66 -18.80
C ILE A 279 -14.36 -1.24 -19.78
N VAL A 280 -13.10 -1.02 -19.41
CA VAL A 280 -11.92 -1.61 -20.04
C VAL A 280 -11.04 -2.10 -18.90
N LEU A 281 -10.71 -3.39 -18.90
CA LEU A 281 -9.80 -3.97 -17.93
C LEU A 281 -8.37 -3.50 -18.19
N ASP A 282 -7.60 -3.33 -17.12
CA ASP A 282 -6.15 -3.15 -17.22
C ASP A 282 -5.48 -4.44 -17.72
N THR A 283 -4.30 -4.31 -18.33
CA THR A 283 -3.45 -5.46 -18.66
C THR A 283 -2.47 -5.74 -17.53
N LEU A 284 -1.87 -6.93 -17.51
CA LEU A 284 -0.78 -7.25 -16.58
C LEU A 284 0.40 -6.26 -16.71
N ASN A 285 0.63 -5.72 -17.92
CA ASN A 285 1.75 -4.83 -18.25
C ASN A 285 1.50 -3.35 -17.90
N THR A 286 0.27 -2.96 -17.58
CA THR A 286 -0.12 -1.58 -17.24
C THR A 286 -0.48 -1.41 -15.76
N ARG A 287 -0.34 -2.47 -14.97
CA ARG A 287 -0.98 -2.60 -13.65
C ARG A 287 -0.24 -1.84 -12.53
N GLY A 288 -1.01 -1.15 -11.70
CA GLY A 288 -0.74 -0.98 -10.26
C GLY A 288 -1.52 -2.03 -9.44
N ARG A 289 -0.98 -2.52 -8.32
CA ARG A 289 -1.54 -3.69 -7.61
C ARG A 289 -2.89 -3.46 -6.93
N PHE A 290 -3.30 -2.20 -6.76
CA PHE A 290 -4.51 -1.78 -6.06
C PHE A 290 -5.42 -0.99 -7.01
N SER A 291 -6.75 -1.13 -6.90
CA SER A 291 -7.71 -0.36 -7.71
C SER A 291 -8.68 0.42 -6.82
N ILE A 292 -8.56 1.75 -6.81
CA ILE A 292 -9.51 2.65 -6.13
C ILE A 292 -10.92 2.43 -6.71
N PHE A 293 -11.02 2.25 -8.03
CA PHE A 293 -12.29 1.98 -8.66
C PHE A 293 -12.88 0.63 -8.26
N GLY A 294 -12.07 -0.43 -8.17
CA GLY A 294 -12.54 -1.75 -7.73
C GLY A 294 -13.19 -1.73 -6.36
N ILE A 295 -12.60 -1.01 -5.40
CA ILE A 295 -13.22 -0.81 -4.07
C ILE A 295 -14.50 0.03 -4.15
N SER A 296 -14.58 0.98 -5.09
CA SER A 296 -15.78 1.78 -5.31
C SER A 296 -16.94 0.92 -5.85
N VAL A 297 -16.64 0.01 -6.78
CA VAL A 297 -17.58 -1.01 -7.28
C VAL A 297 -18.00 -1.94 -6.14
N LEU A 298 -17.06 -2.37 -5.28
CA LEU A 298 -17.37 -3.20 -4.11
C LEU A 298 -18.38 -2.51 -3.18
N GLY A 299 -18.15 -1.25 -2.81
CA GLY A 299 -19.07 -0.49 -1.96
C GLY A 299 -20.46 -0.31 -2.59
N ASP A 300 -20.52 -0.14 -3.91
CA ASP A 300 -21.75 -0.04 -4.69
C ASP A 300 -22.54 -1.36 -4.75
N ALA A 301 -21.83 -2.49 -4.89
CA ALA A 301 -22.41 -3.83 -4.84
C ALA A 301 -22.94 -4.15 -3.43
N LEU A 302 -22.21 -3.82 -2.37
CA LEU A 302 -22.64 -4.01 -0.98
C LEU A 302 -23.90 -3.20 -0.67
N ALA A 303 -23.97 -1.94 -1.13
CA ALA A 303 -25.17 -1.12 -0.97
C ALA A 303 -26.41 -1.78 -1.61
N ARG A 304 -26.27 -2.40 -2.79
CA ARG A 304 -27.35 -3.18 -3.43
C ARG A 304 -27.70 -4.46 -2.68
N ALA A 305 -26.69 -5.22 -2.25
CA ALA A 305 -26.89 -6.47 -1.53
C ALA A 305 -27.66 -6.24 -0.20
N TYR A 306 -27.35 -5.16 0.51
CA TYR A 306 -28.07 -4.76 1.73
C TYR A 306 -29.37 -3.99 1.46
N GLN A 307 -29.58 -3.51 0.23
CA GLN A 307 -30.63 -2.56 -0.12
C GLN A 307 -30.58 -1.29 0.75
N GLN A 308 -29.38 -0.81 1.06
CA GLN A 308 -29.13 0.36 1.90
C GLN A 308 -28.03 1.22 1.28
N PRO A 309 -28.09 2.56 1.43
CA PRO A 309 -27.00 3.42 0.98
C PRO A 309 -25.69 3.07 1.70
N TYR A 310 -24.55 3.11 0.99
CA TYR A 310 -23.23 2.82 1.56
C TYR A 310 -22.93 3.61 2.84
N ALA A 311 -23.35 4.89 2.90
CA ALA A 311 -23.17 5.72 4.10
C ALA A 311 -23.88 5.14 5.35
N SER A 312 -25.00 4.45 5.17
CA SER A 312 -25.70 3.77 6.27
C SER A 312 -24.96 2.49 6.68
N LEU A 313 -24.40 1.76 5.72
CA LEU A 313 -23.57 0.59 6.01
C LEU A 313 -22.31 0.99 6.80
N PHE A 314 -21.64 2.07 6.39
CA PHE A 314 -20.50 2.64 7.11
C PHE A 314 -20.87 3.06 8.54
N GLN A 315 -21.99 3.76 8.71
CA GLN A 315 -22.48 4.16 10.02
C GLN A 315 -22.69 2.95 10.94
N THR A 316 -23.45 1.95 10.50
CA THR A 316 -23.83 0.79 11.32
C THR A 316 -22.68 -0.18 11.56
N HIS A 317 -21.99 -0.58 10.49
CA HIS A 317 -21.02 -1.68 10.54
C HIS A 317 -19.60 -1.23 10.88
N ILE A 318 -19.32 0.08 10.86
CA ILE A 318 -18.00 0.64 11.20
C ILE A 318 -18.11 1.57 12.41
N LEU A 319 -18.86 2.65 12.31
CA LEU A 319 -18.87 3.68 13.36
C LEU A 319 -19.51 3.17 14.66
N GLU A 320 -20.73 2.65 14.57
CA GLU A 320 -21.47 2.17 15.74
C GLU A 320 -20.88 0.88 16.30
N ARG A 321 -20.52 -0.06 15.42
CA ARG A 321 -19.96 -1.36 15.80
C ARG A 321 -18.66 -1.26 16.60
N TYR A 322 -17.77 -0.33 16.24
CA TYR A 322 -16.47 -0.19 16.90
C TYR A 322 -16.35 1.07 17.77
N GLY A 323 -17.44 1.84 17.93
CA GLY A 323 -17.46 3.04 18.78
C GLY A 323 -16.56 4.18 18.28
N LEU A 324 -16.52 4.39 16.96
CA LEU A 324 -15.63 5.35 16.29
C LEU A 324 -16.27 6.74 16.17
N HIS A 325 -16.41 7.44 17.29
CA HIS A 325 -17.19 8.69 17.37
C HIS A 325 -16.56 9.90 16.66
N SER A 326 -15.26 9.90 16.43
CA SER A 326 -14.51 10.95 15.73
C SER A 326 -14.14 10.54 14.29
N THR A 327 -14.71 9.44 13.80
CA THR A 327 -14.52 8.95 12.43
C THR A 327 -15.71 9.36 11.57
N HIS A 328 -15.43 9.83 10.37
CA HIS A 328 -16.43 10.42 9.48
C HIS A 328 -16.19 9.99 8.04
N LEU A 329 -17.25 9.57 7.35
CA LEU A 329 -17.17 9.24 5.93
C LEU A 329 -16.88 10.46 5.04
N ILE A 330 -17.39 11.64 5.44
CA ILE A 330 -17.19 12.91 4.76
C ILE A 330 -16.69 13.96 5.74
N LYS A 331 -16.00 14.99 5.24
CA LYS A 331 -15.43 16.05 6.08
C LYS A 331 -16.50 16.69 6.97
N PRO A 332 -16.37 16.67 8.30
CA PRO A 332 -17.31 17.32 9.19
C PRO A 332 -17.24 18.85 9.04
N LYS A 333 -18.40 19.53 9.10
CA LYS A 333 -18.47 21.00 8.91
C LYS A 333 -17.92 21.81 10.08
N ARG A 334 -17.98 21.26 11.30
CA ARG A 334 -17.70 21.98 12.55
C ARG A 334 -16.38 21.56 13.22
N THR A 335 -15.77 20.47 12.74
CA THR A 335 -14.51 19.96 13.28
C THR A 335 -13.37 20.36 12.36
N LYS A 336 -12.31 20.93 12.93
CA LYS A 336 -11.13 21.31 12.15
C LYS A 336 -10.32 20.05 11.83
N VAL A 337 -10.07 19.83 10.53
CA VAL A 337 -9.14 18.81 10.02
C VAL A 337 -7.72 19.34 10.17
N VAL A 338 -6.76 18.46 10.45
CA VAL A 338 -5.33 18.78 10.41
C VAL A 338 -4.99 19.30 9.02
N GLU A 339 -4.36 20.47 8.95
CA GLU A 339 -4.13 21.13 7.67
C GLU A 339 -3.17 20.31 6.80
N SER A 340 -3.58 20.01 5.57
CA SER A 340 -2.80 19.22 4.62
C SER A 340 -1.64 20.00 4.03
N ILE A 341 -0.52 19.33 3.81
CA ILE A 341 0.68 19.89 3.17
C ILE A 341 0.84 19.26 1.79
N GLY A 342 1.12 20.12 0.81
CA GLY A 342 1.15 19.72 -0.59
C GLY A 342 -0.23 19.77 -1.25
N LYS A 343 -0.20 19.77 -2.58
CA LYS A 343 -1.36 19.60 -3.45
C LYS A 343 -0.96 18.59 -4.52
N VAL A 344 -1.29 17.33 -4.37
CA VAL A 344 -1.24 16.39 -5.49
C VAL A 344 -2.54 16.52 -6.29
N GLU A 345 -2.44 16.93 -7.56
CA GLU A 345 -3.57 16.77 -8.47
C GLU A 345 -3.70 15.28 -8.82
N LEU A 346 -4.79 14.62 -8.43
CA LEU A 346 -5.07 13.20 -8.77
C LEU A 346 -5.24 12.94 -10.29
N GLY A 347 -4.94 13.92 -11.15
CA GLY A 347 -5.17 13.83 -12.60
C GLY A 347 -6.65 13.71 -12.99
N LEU A 348 -7.58 13.85 -12.05
CA LEU A 348 -9.02 13.77 -12.31
C LEU A 348 -9.48 14.98 -13.13
N ASP A 349 -10.33 14.73 -14.14
CA ASP A 349 -10.94 15.81 -14.92
C ASP A 349 -11.74 16.74 -13.98
N LYS A 350 -11.30 18.00 -13.88
CA LYS A 350 -11.88 19.04 -13.03
C LYS A 350 -13.34 19.36 -13.36
N LYS A 351 -13.88 18.86 -14.49
CA LYS A 351 -15.24 19.13 -14.95
C LYS A 351 -16.31 18.20 -14.37
N ALA A 352 -15.94 17.12 -13.69
CA ALA A 352 -16.91 16.13 -13.24
C ALA A 352 -16.87 15.88 -11.73
N ASN A 353 -18.07 15.79 -11.14
CA ASN A 353 -18.28 15.69 -9.70
C ASN A 353 -18.19 14.21 -9.28
N TYR A 354 -16.97 13.65 -9.34
CA TYR A 354 -16.69 12.24 -9.07
C TYR A 354 -16.60 11.89 -7.58
N PHE A 355 -16.73 12.85 -6.66
CA PHE A 355 -16.39 12.59 -5.26
C PHE A 355 -17.27 11.51 -4.61
N ASP A 356 -18.56 11.44 -4.95
CA ASP A 356 -19.47 10.47 -4.32
C ASP A 356 -19.18 9.02 -4.74
N ILE A 357 -18.59 8.74 -5.92
CA ILE A 357 -18.24 7.36 -6.32
C ILE A 357 -17.10 6.80 -5.47
N PHE A 358 -16.21 7.66 -4.96
CA PHE A 358 -15.04 7.24 -4.19
C PHE A 358 -15.28 7.23 -2.68
N LEU A 359 -16.53 7.41 -2.23
CA LEU A 359 -16.89 7.26 -0.82
C LEU A 359 -16.39 5.94 -0.22
N PRO A 360 -16.52 4.78 -0.88
CA PRO A 360 -16.05 3.51 -0.33
C PRO A 360 -14.54 3.30 -0.36
N SER A 361 -13.81 4.08 -1.17
CA SER A 361 -12.43 3.74 -1.53
C SER A 361 -11.39 4.71 -1.00
N THR A 362 -11.67 6.03 -0.99
CA THR A 362 -10.67 7.03 -0.60
C THR A 362 -11.19 8.12 0.35
N GLN A 363 -12.50 8.32 0.46
CA GLN A 363 -13.02 9.33 1.37
C GLN A 363 -13.04 8.83 2.81
N GLY A 364 -12.83 9.73 3.75
CA GLY A 364 -12.97 9.44 5.16
C GLY A 364 -11.99 10.27 5.96
N TYR A 365 -12.35 10.49 7.22
CA TYR A 365 -11.51 11.15 8.19
C TYR A 365 -11.57 10.39 9.51
N SER A 366 -10.45 10.26 10.19
CA SER A 366 -10.41 9.66 11.53
C SER A 366 -9.32 10.30 12.38
N THR A 367 -9.26 9.84 13.62
CA THR A 367 -8.25 10.20 14.60
C THR A 367 -7.43 8.95 14.91
N VAL A 368 -6.19 9.13 15.36
CA VAL A 368 -5.39 7.98 15.80
C VAL A 368 -6.04 7.27 16.99
N GLU A 369 -6.80 8.00 17.83
CA GLU A 369 -7.58 7.43 18.94
C GLU A 369 -8.66 6.44 18.47
N ASP A 370 -9.45 6.80 17.46
CA ASP A 370 -10.49 5.91 16.92
C ASP A 370 -9.89 4.74 16.13
N LEU A 371 -8.87 4.97 15.31
CA LEU A 371 -8.20 3.87 14.61
C LEU A 371 -7.54 2.89 15.59
N SER A 372 -7.07 3.37 16.75
CA SER A 372 -6.57 2.48 17.81
C SER A 372 -7.67 1.56 18.35
N LYS A 373 -8.89 2.08 18.57
CA LYS A 373 -10.05 1.25 18.98
C LYS A 373 -10.39 0.20 17.93
N TYR A 374 -10.36 0.58 16.66
CA TYR A 374 -10.59 -0.34 15.55
C TYR A 374 -9.53 -1.45 15.50
N VAL A 375 -8.25 -1.11 15.68
CA VAL A 375 -7.16 -2.09 15.79
C VAL A 375 -7.35 -3.01 17.00
N GLN A 376 -7.67 -2.47 18.17
CA GLN A 376 -7.93 -3.27 19.38
C GLN A 376 -9.11 -4.24 19.23
N ALA A 377 -10.05 -4.00 18.31
CA ALA A 377 -11.13 -4.94 18.02
C ALA A 377 -10.61 -6.26 17.42
N TYR A 378 -9.51 -6.24 16.67
CA TYR A 378 -8.87 -7.45 16.13
C TYR A 378 -8.29 -8.38 17.22
N PHE A 379 -8.08 -7.87 18.44
CA PHE A 379 -7.52 -8.66 19.55
C PHE A 379 -8.60 -9.40 20.34
N LYS A 380 -9.88 -9.15 20.01
CA LYS A 380 -11.03 -9.66 20.76
C LYS A 380 -11.71 -10.80 19.99
N PRO A 381 -12.19 -11.85 20.67
CA PRO A 381 -12.75 -13.04 20.02
C PRO A 381 -14.19 -12.87 19.48
N ASN A 382 -14.80 -11.70 19.65
CA ASN A 382 -16.23 -11.47 19.38
C ASN A 382 -16.49 -10.75 18.04
N HIS A 383 -15.55 -10.87 17.09
CA HIS A 383 -15.60 -10.21 15.78
C HIS A 383 -15.31 -11.19 14.64
N PRO A 384 -16.25 -12.09 14.30
CA PRO A 384 -16.05 -13.06 13.21
C PRO A 384 -15.81 -12.39 11.85
N GLU A 385 -16.31 -11.17 11.64
CA GLU A 385 -16.01 -10.36 10.47
C GLU A 385 -14.52 -9.95 10.41
N LEU A 386 -13.91 -9.64 11.56
CA LEU A 386 -12.49 -9.30 11.64
C LEU A 386 -11.61 -10.55 11.53
N ASP A 387 -12.09 -11.72 11.98
CA ASP A 387 -11.44 -13.01 11.72
C ASP A 387 -11.42 -13.34 10.22
N LEU A 388 -12.51 -13.02 9.50
CA LEU A 388 -12.57 -13.20 8.06
C LEU A 388 -11.66 -12.21 7.32
N MET A 389 -11.53 -10.97 7.80
CA MET A 389 -10.59 -9.97 7.28
C MET A 389 -9.13 -10.44 7.32
N GLN A 390 -8.79 -11.40 8.18
CA GLN A 390 -7.44 -11.96 8.31
C GLN A 390 -7.19 -13.14 7.36
N LYS A 391 -8.22 -13.70 6.72
CA LYS A 391 -8.06 -14.87 5.84
C LYS A 391 -7.47 -14.46 4.49
N PRO A 392 -6.33 -15.06 4.06
CA PRO A 392 -5.78 -14.80 2.74
C PRO A 392 -6.78 -15.13 1.63
N THR A 393 -6.86 -14.26 0.62
CA THR A 393 -7.72 -14.44 -0.55
C THR A 393 -6.95 -14.44 -1.86
N THR A 394 -5.73 -13.90 -1.86
CA THR A 394 -4.82 -14.01 -3.00
C THR A 394 -3.38 -13.98 -2.52
N MET A 395 -2.50 -14.60 -3.30
CA MET A 395 -1.06 -14.66 -3.07
C MET A 395 -0.38 -13.89 -4.19
N ILE A 396 0.44 -12.89 -3.83
CA ILE A 396 1.27 -12.16 -4.80
C ILE A 396 2.57 -12.92 -5.01
N THR A 397 3.23 -13.27 -3.90
CA THR A 397 4.43 -14.10 -3.84
C THR A 397 4.28 -15.09 -2.68
N PRO A 398 5.15 -16.11 -2.55
CA PRO A 398 5.12 -17.02 -1.39
C PRO A 398 5.16 -16.31 -0.03
N ASP A 399 5.70 -15.09 0.05
CA ASP A 399 5.89 -14.33 1.29
C ASP A 399 5.05 -13.05 1.38
N ASP A 400 4.31 -12.68 0.32
CA ASP A 400 3.46 -11.49 0.25
C ASP A 400 2.03 -11.85 -0.18
N TRP A 401 1.13 -11.82 0.80
CA TRP A 401 -0.24 -12.29 0.64
C TRP A 401 -1.21 -11.13 0.87
N ILE A 402 -2.39 -11.19 0.25
CA ILE A 402 -3.47 -10.23 0.51
C ILE A 402 -4.68 -10.99 1.06
N SER A 403 -5.25 -10.48 2.15
CA SER A 403 -6.54 -10.92 2.67
C SER A 403 -7.68 -10.07 2.09
N LEU A 404 -8.65 -9.64 2.89
CA LEU A 404 -9.63 -8.63 2.50
C LEU A 404 -9.03 -7.22 2.67
N GLY A 405 -8.04 -6.88 1.85
CA GLY A 405 -7.41 -5.55 1.77
C GLY A 405 -6.20 -5.32 2.67
N TRP A 406 -5.95 -6.18 3.66
CA TRP A 406 -4.68 -6.18 4.38
C TRP A 406 -3.61 -6.89 3.57
N ARG A 407 -2.41 -6.32 3.51
CA ARG A 407 -1.19 -7.04 3.15
C ARG A 407 -0.74 -7.84 4.37
N LEU A 408 -0.17 -9.01 4.13
CA LEU A 408 0.22 -9.95 5.16
C LEU A 408 1.70 -10.31 4.99
N ASN A 409 2.46 -10.07 6.06
CA ASN A 409 3.81 -10.58 6.27
C ASN A 409 3.82 -11.50 7.50
N PHE A 410 4.93 -12.18 7.75
CA PHE A 410 5.10 -13.05 8.91
C PHE A 410 6.40 -12.73 9.65
N PHE A 411 6.34 -12.61 10.98
CA PHE A 411 7.52 -12.58 11.85
C PHE A 411 8.06 -13.99 12.16
N GLY A 412 7.18 -14.98 12.03
CA GLY A 412 7.45 -16.39 12.21
C GLY A 412 6.25 -17.24 11.79
N PRO A 413 6.32 -18.58 11.86
CA PRO A 413 5.30 -19.48 11.30
C PRO A 413 3.87 -19.30 11.85
N LYS A 414 3.71 -18.58 12.97
CA LYS A 414 2.42 -18.33 13.64
C LYS A 414 2.23 -16.87 14.07
N GLU A 415 3.11 -15.97 13.64
CA GLU A 415 3.06 -14.57 14.01
C GLU A 415 2.89 -13.74 12.75
N SER A 416 1.65 -13.32 12.53
CA SER A 416 1.22 -12.58 11.35
C SER A 416 1.36 -11.08 11.59
N LEU A 417 1.82 -10.35 10.58
CA LEU A 417 1.77 -8.90 10.52
C LEU A 417 0.82 -8.48 9.39
N PHE A 418 -0.32 -7.93 9.77
CA PHE A 418 -1.23 -7.29 8.82
C PHE A 418 -0.89 -5.81 8.73
N PHE A 419 -0.80 -5.27 7.52
CA PHE A 419 -0.57 -3.84 7.32
C PHE A 419 -1.28 -3.29 6.09
N HIS A 420 -1.59 -2.00 6.14
CA HIS A 420 -2.18 -1.27 5.02
C HIS A 420 -1.65 0.16 5.02
N ARG A 421 -1.13 0.57 3.86
CA ARG A 421 -0.71 1.96 3.61
C ARG A 421 -1.85 2.71 2.93
N GLY A 422 -2.41 3.68 3.64
CA GLY A 422 -3.41 4.60 3.12
C GLY A 422 -2.72 5.83 2.52
N ILE A 423 -3.02 6.19 1.28
CA ILE A 423 -2.54 7.44 0.68
C ILE A 423 -3.74 8.25 0.18
N ASP A 424 -3.72 9.54 0.50
CA ASP A 424 -4.53 10.59 -0.14
C ASP A 424 -3.57 11.66 -0.69
N VAL A 425 -4.10 12.57 -1.50
CA VAL A 425 -3.45 13.72 -2.14
C VAL A 425 -2.48 14.51 -1.26
N ALA A 426 -2.67 14.48 0.05
CA ALA A 426 -1.86 15.21 1.00
C ALA A 426 -1.87 14.59 2.41
N TYR A 427 -2.13 13.28 2.50
CA TYR A 427 -2.11 12.54 3.75
C TYR A 427 -1.52 11.16 3.51
N THR A 428 -0.69 10.70 4.45
CA THR A 428 -0.15 9.35 4.43
C THR A 428 -0.49 8.68 5.75
N ASN A 429 -1.02 7.47 5.64
CA ASN A 429 -1.44 6.67 6.78
C ASN A 429 -0.76 5.30 6.68
N PHE A 430 -0.32 4.76 7.81
CA PHE A 430 0.16 3.40 7.89
C PHE A 430 -0.44 2.75 9.13
N VAL A 431 -1.23 1.70 8.92
CA VAL A 431 -1.85 0.95 10.01
C VAL A 431 -1.35 -0.48 9.92
N SER A 432 -0.92 -1.02 11.04
CA SER A 432 -0.44 -2.39 11.13
C SER A 432 -0.79 -3.02 12.47
N LEU A 433 -0.98 -4.33 12.48
CA LEU A 433 -1.40 -5.08 13.65
C LEU A 433 -1.00 -6.55 13.57
N SER A 434 -0.77 -7.15 14.74
CA SER A 434 -0.57 -8.58 14.92
C SER A 434 -1.57 -9.08 15.97
N PRO A 435 -2.64 -9.79 15.57
CA PRO A 435 -3.65 -10.27 16.50
C PRO A 435 -3.09 -11.28 17.51
N GLU A 436 -2.11 -12.09 17.10
CA GLU A 436 -1.48 -13.09 17.95
C GLU A 436 -0.64 -12.44 19.06
N ARG A 437 0.05 -11.33 18.73
CA ARG A 437 0.82 -10.55 19.71
C ARG A 437 -0.05 -9.56 20.50
N ARG A 438 -1.27 -9.28 20.01
CA ARG A 438 -2.16 -8.22 20.52
C ARG A 438 -1.49 -6.85 20.50
N GLU A 439 -0.75 -6.60 19.42
CA GLU A 439 0.02 -5.38 19.21
C GLU A 439 -0.44 -4.69 17.92
N GLY A 440 -0.31 -3.36 17.89
CA GLY A 440 -0.66 -2.57 16.72
C GLY A 440 0.02 -1.21 16.68
N ILE A 441 0.21 -0.69 15.48
CA ILE A 441 0.80 0.61 15.20
C ILE A 441 -0.10 1.36 14.23
N VAL A 442 -0.48 2.58 14.58
CA VAL A 442 -1.25 3.49 13.74
C VAL A 442 -0.43 4.77 13.55
N VAL A 443 -0.08 5.11 12.31
CA VAL A 443 0.62 6.35 11.96
C VAL A 443 -0.24 7.16 11.00
N LEU A 444 -0.50 8.43 11.32
CA LEU A 444 -1.20 9.38 10.47
C LEU A 444 -0.33 10.62 10.26
N THR A 445 -0.19 11.05 9.01
CA THR A 445 0.53 12.27 8.66
C THR A 445 -0.27 13.15 7.69
N ASN A 446 0.01 14.45 7.71
CA ASN A 446 -0.66 15.45 6.86
C ASN A 446 0.17 15.83 5.61
N SER A 447 0.97 14.90 5.09
CA SER A 447 1.66 15.06 3.80
C SER A 447 1.73 13.71 3.08
N SER A 448 1.80 13.75 1.76
CA SER A 448 2.02 12.61 0.89
C SER A 448 3.28 12.76 0.04
N ASP A 449 4.23 13.57 0.48
CA ASP A 449 5.55 13.67 -0.15
C ASP A 449 6.28 12.32 -0.04
N ASP A 450 7.10 11.97 -1.04
CA ASP A 450 7.85 10.69 -1.07
C ASP A 450 8.64 10.42 0.22
N SER A 451 9.21 11.46 0.84
CA SER A 451 9.94 11.33 2.11
C SER A 451 9.02 10.94 3.27
N VAL A 452 7.76 11.36 3.25
CA VAL A 452 6.76 11.04 4.27
C VAL A 452 6.20 9.64 4.06
N VAL A 453 6.03 9.22 2.81
CA VAL A 453 5.69 7.83 2.48
C VAL A 453 6.77 6.88 3.02
N GLN A 454 8.04 7.20 2.76
CA GLN A 454 9.15 6.41 3.28
C GLN A 454 9.24 6.45 4.81
N LEU A 455 9.00 7.62 5.41
CA LEU A 455 9.00 7.81 6.86
C LEU A 455 8.03 6.86 7.55
N VAL A 456 6.76 6.79 7.12
CA VAL A 456 5.75 5.99 7.83
C VAL A 456 6.04 4.50 7.74
N GLU A 457 6.61 4.04 6.62
CA GLU A 457 7.01 2.64 6.42
C GLU A 457 8.22 2.28 7.27
N ASN A 458 9.26 3.13 7.25
CA ASN A 458 10.46 2.95 8.07
C ASN A 458 10.14 2.98 9.56
N LEU A 459 9.33 3.94 10.00
CA LEU A 459 8.92 4.07 11.39
C LEU A 459 8.18 2.80 11.85
N SER A 460 7.18 2.37 11.08
CA SER A 460 6.39 1.18 11.43
C SER A 460 7.27 -0.08 11.45
N PHE A 461 8.17 -0.24 10.48
CA PHE A 461 9.13 -1.33 10.46
C PHE A 461 10.03 -1.35 11.69
N GLN A 462 10.71 -0.23 11.98
CA GLN A 462 11.67 -0.14 13.08
C GLN A 462 11.00 -0.35 14.43
N LEU A 463 9.78 0.19 14.61
CA LEU A 463 8.99 -0.06 15.80
C LEU A 463 8.63 -1.54 15.92
N TRP A 464 8.07 -2.18 14.89
CA TRP A 464 7.79 -3.63 14.93
C TRP A 464 9.03 -4.47 15.22
N SER A 465 10.16 -4.16 14.57
CA SER A 465 11.43 -4.82 14.86
C SER A 465 11.85 -4.63 16.31
N LYS A 466 11.72 -3.41 16.87
CA LYS A 466 12.00 -3.14 18.29
C LYS A 466 11.08 -3.95 19.22
N LEU A 467 9.77 -3.95 18.96
CA LEU A 467 8.77 -4.70 19.74
C LEU A 467 9.09 -6.22 19.75
N VAL A 468 9.41 -6.78 18.59
CA VAL A 468 9.75 -8.20 18.44
C VAL A 468 11.06 -8.55 19.14
N LEU A 469 12.01 -7.61 19.23
CA LEU A 469 13.27 -7.80 19.94
C LEU A 469 13.10 -7.72 21.47
N GLU A 470 12.29 -6.78 21.96
CA GLU A 470 12.00 -6.64 23.41
C GLU A 470 11.29 -7.87 24.00
N ASP A 471 10.44 -8.54 23.23
CA ASP A 471 9.73 -9.75 23.68
C ASP A 471 10.60 -11.02 23.77
N LYS A 472 11.80 -11.00 23.17
CA LYS A 472 12.73 -12.15 23.14
C LYS A 472 13.79 -12.10 24.25
N GLU A 473 13.85 -11.00 24.98
CA GLU A 473 14.68 -10.83 26.19
C GLU A 473 13.89 -11.20 27.45
#